data_AF-A0A7V3JN82-F1
#
_entry.id   AF-A0A7V3JN82-F1
#
_cell.length_a   1.000
_cell.length_b   1.000
_cell.length_c   1.000
_cell.angle_alpha   90.00
_cell.angle_beta   90.00
_cell.angle_gamma   90.00
#
_symmetry.space_group_name_H-M   'P 1'
#
loop_
_entity.id
_entity.type
_entity.pdbx_description
1 polymer ?
#
loop_
_entity_poly.entity_id
_entity_poly.type
_entity_poly.pdbx_seq_one_letter_code
_entity_poly.pdbx_strand_id
1 'polypeptide(L)'
;MAVSKPIDEALDRIFQASQPSWWESLQDMERRARQHRQRVWELQAEAGRIRKSGAPDGAITAAKLARAEYEAANQYSQIVSRSVTDLQNAILCLRRAYPTVPDSLWPTLSLDIRVLMGIDPVTAAGDFKRLWDRLVTRPADASKPSEPPVASEWYSAAELGRKLGVPERRLIAFRIALYRMRARRQLPDDAWQEVRDRRTKKPRYLFRPCPAIDDRAGKYRQ
;
A
#
# COMPACT_ATOMS: atom_id res chain seq x y z
N MET A 1 -13.50 29.44 13.61
CA MET A 1 -13.50 27.97 13.83
C MET A 1 -14.20 27.29 12.65
N ALA A 2 -13.48 26.92 11.59
CA ALA A 2 -14.09 26.37 10.36
C ALA A 2 -13.27 25.23 9.72
N VAL A 3 -12.37 24.60 10.49
CA VAL A 3 -11.36 23.65 9.97
C VAL A 3 -11.73 22.19 10.27
N SER A 4 -12.73 21.90 11.11
CA SER A 4 -13.06 20.51 11.48
C SER A 4 -13.66 19.73 10.31
N LYS A 5 -14.66 20.30 9.60
CA LYS A 5 -15.47 19.54 8.62
C LYS A 5 -14.65 18.76 7.57
N PRO A 6 -13.58 19.29 6.93
CA PRO A 6 -12.76 18.50 6.01
C PRO A 6 -11.95 17.39 6.69
N ILE A 7 -11.59 17.55 7.96
CA ILE A 7 -10.91 16.54 8.78
C ILE A 7 -11.90 15.45 9.19
N ASP A 8 -13.09 15.84 9.65
CA ASP A 8 -14.18 14.94 10.04
C ASP A 8 -14.58 14.03 8.85
N GLU A 9 -14.80 14.63 7.67
CA GLU A 9 -15.08 13.89 6.42
C GLU A 9 -13.92 12.97 6.01
N ALA A 10 -12.67 13.41 6.17
CA ALA A 10 -11.50 12.56 5.90
C ALA A 10 -11.43 11.36 6.86
N LEU A 11 -11.78 11.55 8.14
CA LEU A 11 -11.81 10.48 9.14
C LEU A 11 -12.91 9.46 8.85
N ASP A 12 -14.11 9.90 8.49
CA ASP A 12 -15.20 9.01 8.10
C ASP A 12 -14.82 8.15 6.88
N ARG A 13 -14.16 8.74 5.88
CA ARG A 13 -13.67 7.99 4.71
C ARG A 13 -12.66 6.91 5.07
N ILE A 14 -11.74 7.20 5.99
CA ILE A 14 -10.73 6.23 6.40
C ILE A 14 -11.31 5.19 7.37
N PHE A 15 -12.29 5.58 8.19
CA PHE A 15 -13.07 4.65 9.02
C PHE A 15 -13.85 3.67 8.15
N GLN A 16 -14.55 4.13 7.12
CA GLN A 16 -15.21 3.29 6.11
C GLN A 16 -14.21 2.33 5.46
N ALA A 17 -13.07 2.85 5.00
CA ALA A 17 -11.99 2.02 4.45
C ALA A 17 -11.30 1.11 5.47
N SER A 18 -11.55 1.25 6.78
CA SER A 18 -11.05 0.30 7.80
C SER A 18 -11.95 -0.93 7.98
N GLN A 19 -13.17 -0.90 7.43
CA GLN A 19 -14.11 -2.02 7.50
C GLN A 19 -13.79 -3.09 6.43
N PRO A 20 -13.76 -4.40 6.77
CA PRO A 20 -13.55 -5.47 5.79
C PRO A 20 -14.55 -5.45 4.63
N SER A 21 -15.82 -5.23 4.95
CA SER A 21 -16.94 -5.21 4.00
C SER A 21 -16.80 -4.13 2.91
N TRP A 22 -16.10 -3.03 3.19
CA TRP A 22 -15.81 -2.01 2.18
C TRP A 22 -14.85 -2.52 1.11
N TRP A 23 -13.78 -3.22 1.53
CA TRP A 23 -12.83 -3.83 0.60
C TRP A 23 -13.41 -5.03 -0.14
N GLU A 24 -14.22 -5.86 0.52
CA GLU A 24 -14.94 -6.97 -0.11
C GLU A 24 -15.88 -6.45 -1.21
N SER A 25 -16.59 -5.35 -0.96
CA SER A 25 -17.43 -4.66 -1.95
C SER A 25 -16.61 -4.18 -3.17
N LEU A 26 -15.47 -3.52 -2.96
CA LEU A 26 -14.60 -3.09 -4.06
C LEU A 26 -13.99 -4.27 -4.85
N GLN A 27 -13.65 -5.37 -4.17
CA GLN A 27 -13.17 -6.60 -4.81
C GLN A 27 -14.27 -7.27 -5.64
N ASP A 28 -15.52 -7.28 -5.17
CA ASP A 28 -16.66 -7.78 -5.93
C ASP A 28 -16.96 -6.90 -7.16
N MET A 29 -16.90 -5.57 -7.02
CA MET A 29 -17.03 -4.65 -8.16
C MET A 29 -15.96 -4.87 -9.23
N GLU A 30 -14.68 -5.00 -8.85
CA GLU A 30 -13.60 -5.30 -9.80
C GLU A 30 -13.73 -6.72 -10.39
N ARG A 31 -14.26 -7.69 -9.64
CA ARG A 31 -14.59 -9.04 -10.16
C ARG A 31 -15.69 -8.98 -11.21
N ARG A 32 -16.78 -8.26 -10.95
CA ARG A 32 -17.86 -8.00 -11.92
C ARG A 32 -17.32 -7.27 -13.15
N ALA A 33 -16.50 -6.23 -12.97
CA ALA A 33 -15.87 -5.51 -14.07
C ALA A 33 -15.06 -6.46 -14.98
N ARG A 34 -14.31 -7.42 -14.42
CA ARG A 34 -13.59 -8.44 -15.19
C ARG A 34 -14.53 -9.42 -15.90
N GLN A 35 -15.61 -9.88 -15.25
CA GLN A 35 -16.62 -10.74 -15.86
C GLN A 35 -17.29 -10.06 -17.06
N HIS A 36 -17.70 -8.79 -16.92
CA HIS A 36 -18.24 -8.01 -18.02
C HIS A 36 -17.20 -7.81 -19.14
N ARG A 37 -15.94 -7.44 -18.85
CA ARG A 37 -14.87 -7.35 -19.88
C ARG A 37 -14.64 -8.67 -20.62
N GLN A 38 -14.71 -9.81 -19.92
CA GLN A 38 -14.64 -11.14 -20.54
C GLN A 38 -15.84 -11.37 -21.47
N ARG A 39 -17.04 -10.98 -21.04
CA ARG A 39 -18.28 -11.09 -21.84
C ARG A 39 -18.26 -10.22 -23.10
N VAL A 40 -17.68 -9.01 -23.02
CA VAL A 40 -17.41 -8.15 -24.19
C VAL A 40 -16.59 -8.89 -25.23
N TRP A 41 -15.50 -9.55 -24.82
CA TRP A 41 -14.62 -10.28 -25.73
C TRP A 41 -15.32 -11.46 -26.41
N GLU A 42 -16.11 -12.23 -25.66
CA GLU A 42 -16.94 -13.31 -26.19
C GLU A 42 -17.95 -12.83 -27.24
N LEU A 43 -18.69 -11.76 -26.93
CA LEU A 43 -19.70 -11.18 -27.81
C LEU A 43 -19.09 -10.54 -29.07
N GLN A 44 -17.89 -9.95 -28.97
CA GLN A 44 -17.14 -9.46 -30.12
C GLN A 44 -16.68 -10.62 -31.04
N ALA A 45 -16.18 -11.72 -30.46
CA ALA A 45 -15.82 -12.92 -31.21
C ALA A 45 -17.04 -13.60 -31.86
N GLU A 46 -18.19 -13.59 -31.19
CA GLU A 46 -19.48 -14.04 -31.73
C GLU A 46 -19.98 -13.14 -32.87
N ALA A 47 -20.01 -11.81 -32.70
CA ALA A 47 -20.35 -10.87 -33.76
C ALA A 47 -19.47 -11.03 -35.01
N GLY A 48 -18.17 -11.29 -34.81
CA GLY A 48 -17.22 -11.60 -35.88
C GLY A 48 -17.51 -12.91 -36.61
N ARG A 49 -18.00 -13.95 -35.92
CA ARG A 49 -18.46 -15.21 -36.53
C ARG A 49 -19.76 -15.02 -37.31
N ILE A 50 -20.77 -14.38 -36.71
CA ILE A 50 -22.08 -14.14 -37.33
C ILE A 50 -21.96 -13.26 -38.59
N ARG A 51 -21.05 -12.26 -38.57
CA ARG A 51 -20.77 -11.44 -39.77
C ARG A 51 -20.21 -12.28 -40.93
N LYS A 52 -19.35 -13.27 -40.64
CA LYS A 52 -18.79 -14.17 -41.66
C LYS A 52 -19.82 -15.15 -42.23
N SER A 53 -20.88 -15.48 -41.49
CA SER A 53 -21.99 -16.32 -41.97
C SER A 53 -23.10 -15.55 -42.68
N GLY A 54 -22.88 -14.28 -43.04
CA GLY A 54 -23.84 -13.51 -43.85
C GLY A 54 -25.10 -13.03 -43.12
N ALA A 55 -25.11 -13.00 -41.79
CA ALA A 55 -26.27 -12.59 -40.98
C ALA A 55 -26.05 -11.23 -40.30
N PRO A 56 -26.19 -10.09 -41.03
CA PRO A 56 -25.78 -8.77 -40.54
C PRO A 56 -26.53 -8.34 -39.26
N ASP A 57 -27.83 -8.59 -39.14
CA ASP A 57 -28.63 -8.16 -37.99
C ASP A 57 -28.26 -8.87 -36.69
N GLY A 58 -27.87 -10.16 -36.78
CA GLY A 58 -27.33 -10.91 -35.65
C GLY A 58 -25.99 -10.35 -35.18
N ALA A 59 -25.12 -9.98 -36.12
CA ALA A 59 -23.83 -9.34 -35.80
C ALA A 59 -24.00 -7.94 -35.19
N ILE A 60 -24.99 -7.16 -35.66
CA ILE A 60 -25.36 -5.86 -35.06
C ILE A 60 -25.90 -6.06 -33.63
N THR A 61 -26.71 -7.09 -33.41
CA THR A 61 -27.28 -7.39 -32.09
C THR A 61 -26.20 -7.80 -31.08
N ALA A 62 -25.31 -8.71 -31.46
CA ALA A 62 -24.16 -9.10 -30.63
C ALA A 62 -23.23 -7.90 -30.32
N ALA A 63 -23.00 -7.00 -31.29
CA ALA A 63 -22.22 -5.78 -31.07
C ALA A 63 -22.90 -4.78 -30.11
N LYS A 64 -24.24 -4.65 -30.15
CA LYS A 64 -25.00 -3.83 -29.19
C LYS A 64 -24.90 -4.40 -27.77
N LEU A 65 -25.01 -5.71 -27.61
CA LEU A 65 -24.82 -6.38 -26.32
C LEU A 65 -23.39 -6.19 -25.79
N ALA A 66 -22.37 -6.38 -26.64
CA ALA A 66 -20.97 -6.13 -26.26
C ALA A 66 -20.72 -4.69 -25.79
N ARG A 67 -21.43 -3.71 -26.36
CA ARG A 67 -21.35 -2.32 -25.90
C ARG A 67 -21.98 -2.12 -24.52
N ALA A 68 -23.15 -2.71 -24.26
CA ALA A 68 -23.80 -2.62 -22.94
C ALA A 68 -22.94 -3.27 -21.84
N GLU A 69 -22.36 -4.44 -22.11
CA GLU A 69 -21.41 -5.11 -21.22
C GLU A 69 -20.17 -4.25 -20.93
N TYR A 70 -19.64 -3.54 -21.95
CA TYR A 70 -18.51 -2.62 -21.78
C TYR A 70 -18.88 -1.41 -20.91
N GLU A 71 -20.06 -0.83 -21.12
CA GLU A 71 -20.56 0.31 -20.33
C GLU A 71 -20.76 -0.10 -18.85
N ALA A 72 -21.30 -1.29 -18.58
CA ALA A 72 -21.40 -1.87 -17.23
C ALA A 72 -20.01 -2.11 -16.59
N ALA A 73 -19.07 -2.70 -17.32
CA ALA A 73 -17.70 -2.89 -16.84
C ALA A 73 -17.03 -1.56 -16.45
N ASN A 74 -17.24 -0.51 -17.25
CA ASN A 74 -16.69 0.81 -17.01
C ASN A 74 -17.29 1.47 -15.76
N GLN A 75 -18.61 1.34 -15.53
CA GLN A 75 -19.27 1.86 -14.32
C GLN A 75 -18.65 1.25 -13.04
N TYR A 76 -18.49 -0.07 -12.97
CA TYR A 76 -17.83 -0.71 -11.82
C TYR A 76 -16.38 -0.24 -11.64
N SER A 77 -15.64 -0.11 -12.76
CA SER A 77 -14.24 0.39 -12.75
C SER A 77 -14.14 1.83 -12.21
N GLN A 78 -15.09 2.69 -12.58
CA GLN A 78 -15.16 4.07 -12.12
C GLN A 78 -15.47 4.18 -10.63
N ILE A 79 -16.38 3.34 -10.10
CA ILE A 79 -16.69 3.32 -8.66
C ILE A 79 -15.44 2.93 -7.87
N VAL A 80 -14.74 1.85 -8.26
CA VAL A 80 -13.49 1.43 -7.60
C VAL A 80 -12.42 2.52 -7.66
N SER A 81 -12.18 3.10 -8.83
CA SER A 81 -11.17 4.16 -9.02
C SER A 81 -11.47 5.40 -8.16
N ARG A 82 -12.75 5.84 -8.13
CA ARG A 82 -13.19 6.97 -7.32
C ARG A 82 -13.04 6.70 -5.83
N SER A 83 -13.47 5.53 -5.36
CA SER A 83 -13.34 5.14 -3.94
C SER A 83 -11.88 5.11 -3.46
N VAL A 84 -10.94 4.67 -4.30
CA VAL A 84 -9.50 4.72 -4.00
C VAL A 84 -8.99 6.18 -3.99
N THR A 85 -9.37 6.99 -4.98
CA THR A 85 -8.98 8.41 -5.07
C THR A 85 -9.48 9.22 -3.87
N ASP A 86 -10.73 9.00 -3.45
CA ASP A 86 -11.33 9.68 -2.30
C ASP A 86 -10.57 9.32 -0.99
N LEU A 87 -10.14 8.06 -0.83
CA LEU A 87 -9.32 7.62 0.31
C LEU A 87 -7.91 8.23 0.30
N GLN A 88 -7.26 8.32 -0.86
CA GLN A 88 -5.97 9.00 -1.01
C GLN A 88 -6.08 10.48 -0.60
N ASN A 89 -7.12 11.17 -1.07
CA ASN A 89 -7.38 12.58 -0.75
C ASN A 89 -7.66 12.79 0.75
N ALA A 90 -8.42 11.89 1.39
CA ALA A 90 -8.63 11.91 2.83
C ALA A 90 -7.31 11.81 3.62
N ILE A 91 -6.42 10.88 3.26
CA ILE A 91 -5.12 10.71 3.93
C ILE A 91 -4.17 11.89 3.66
N LEU A 92 -4.22 12.50 2.47
CA LEU A 92 -3.50 13.75 2.19
C LEU A 92 -4.04 14.93 3.00
N CYS A 93 -5.35 14.99 3.25
CA CYS A 93 -5.96 16.00 4.11
C CYS A 93 -5.46 15.87 5.56
N LEU A 94 -5.50 14.67 6.14
CA LEU A 94 -4.97 14.43 7.49
C LEU A 94 -3.47 14.71 7.61
N ARG A 95 -2.66 14.32 6.61
CA ARG A 95 -1.22 14.61 6.62
C ARG A 95 -0.90 16.10 6.62
N ARG A 96 -1.75 16.94 6.00
CA ARG A 96 -1.65 18.40 6.07
C ARG A 96 -2.11 18.97 7.41
N ALA A 97 -3.13 18.38 8.02
CA ALA A 97 -3.65 18.82 9.32
C ALA A 97 -2.72 18.44 10.51
N TYR A 98 -1.95 17.36 10.39
CA TYR A 98 -1.09 16.84 11.47
C TYR A 98 0.38 16.67 11.03
N PRO A 99 1.09 17.76 10.65
CA PRO A 99 2.43 17.70 10.07
C PRO A 99 3.52 17.19 11.03
N THR A 100 3.23 17.14 12.34
CA THR A 100 4.14 16.60 13.38
C THR A 100 4.15 15.08 13.46
N VAL A 101 3.17 14.39 12.84
CA VAL A 101 3.13 12.92 12.79
C VAL A 101 4.15 12.42 11.75
N PRO A 102 5.13 11.57 12.12
CA PRO A 102 6.15 11.08 11.19
C PRO A 102 5.60 10.38 9.95
N ASP A 103 6.29 10.53 8.82
CA ASP A 103 5.98 9.87 7.54
C ASP A 103 6.01 8.33 7.58
N SER A 104 6.58 7.73 8.62
CA SER A 104 6.52 6.28 8.88
C SER A 104 5.22 5.83 9.56
N LEU A 105 4.45 6.76 10.13
CA LEU A 105 3.16 6.55 10.77
C LEU A 105 2.00 6.87 9.84
N TRP A 106 2.19 7.80 8.90
CA TRP A 106 1.31 7.89 7.73
C TRP A 106 1.38 6.56 6.96
N PRO A 107 0.25 5.88 6.72
CA PRO A 107 0.25 4.67 5.95
C PRO A 107 0.66 5.08 4.55
N THR A 108 1.78 4.55 4.07
CA THR A 108 2.23 4.79 2.71
C THR A 108 1.27 4.09 1.74
N LEU A 109 0.14 4.75 1.44
CA LEU A 109 -0.76 4.46 0.32
C LEU A 109 -0.02 4.52 -1.04
N SER A 110 1.25 4.91 -1.08
CA SER A 110 2.15 4.61 -2.22
C SER A 110 2.39 3.09 -2.40
N LEU A 111 1.90 2.27 -1.48
CA LEU A 111 1.40 0.92 -1.72
C LEU A 111 -0.10 1.01 -1.96
N ASP A 112 -0.45 1.20 -3.23
CA ASP A 112 -1.73 1.77 -3.62
C ASP A 112 -2.73 0.65 -4.01
N ILE A 113 -3.42 0.82 -5.14
CA ILE A 113 -3.52 -0.10 -6.30
C ILE A 113 -2.70 -1.43 -6.21
N ARG A 114 -1.54 -1.49 -5.53
CA ARG A 114 -0.76 -2.73 -5.28
C ARG A 114 -1.56 -3.87 -4.61
N VAL A 115 -2.73 -3.59 -4.03
CA VAL A 115 -3.49 -4.51 -3.18
C VAL A 115 -4.90 -4.87 -3.66
N LEU A 116 -5.50 -4.09 -4.57
CA LEU A 116 -6.53 -4.63 -5.51
C LEU A 116 -5.98 -5.84 -6.31
N MET A 117 -4.67 -6.09 -6.20
CA MET A 117 -3.89 -7.18 -6.78
C MET A 117 -3.18 -8.10 -5.75
N GLY A 118 -3.60 -8.15 -4.47
CA GLY A 118 -3.33 -9.32 -3.59
C GLY A 118 -2.36 -9.20 -2.38
N ILE A 119 -2.59 -8.28 -1.44
CA ILE A 119 -2.11 -8.39 -0.04
C ILE A 119 -3.21 -7.84 0.88
N ASP A 120 -3.58 -8.51 1.97
CA ASP A 120 -4.78 -8.16 2.77
C ASP A 120 -4.91 -6.65 3.15
N PRO A 121 -5.89 -5.91 2.57
CA PRO A 121 -6.09 -4.48 2.85
C PRO A 121 -6.70 -4.20 4.23
N VAL A 122 -7.42 -5.17 4.82
CA VAL A 122 -8.05 -5.02 6.14
C VAL A 122 -6.98 -4.74 7.20
N THR A 123 -5.85 -5.44 7.09
CA THR A 123 -4.69 -5.21 7.95
C THR A 123 -4.14 -3.79 7.83
N ALA A 124 -4.08 -3.21 6.62
CA ALA A 124 -3.49 -1.88 6.42
C ALA A 124 -4.36 -0.74 6.99
N ALA A 125 -5.67 -0.77 6.73
CA ALA A 125 -6.58 0.26 7.22
C ALA A 125 -6.96 0.07 8.70
N GLY A 126 -7.06 -1.17 9.17
CA GLY A 126 -7.21 -1.48 10.61
C GLY A 126 -5.97 -1.15 11.43
N ASP A 127 -4.77 -1.20 10.85
CA ASP A 127 -3.55 -0.67 11.48
C ASP A 127 -3.57 0.86 11.54
N PHE A 128 -4.02 1.55 10.48
CA PHE A 128 -4.16 3.00 10.51
C PHE A 128 -5.18 3.46 11.55
N LYS A 129 -6.38 2.88 11.61
CA LYS A 129 -7.38 3.27 12.61
C LYS A 129 -6.84 3.09 14.04
N ARG A 130 -6.20 1.95 14.34
CA ARG A 130 -5.61 1.68 15.67
C ARG A 130 -4.44 2.61 16.01
N LEU A 131 -3.75 3.13 15.00
CA LEU A 131 -2.72 4.16 15.16
C LEU A 131 -3.35 5.54 15.38
N TRP A 132 -4.39 5.88 14.62
CA TRP A 132 -5.15 7.13 14.74
C TRP A 132 -5.81 7.26 16.10
N ASP A 133 -6.54 6.23 16.54
CA ASP A 133 -7.14 6.16 17.87
C ASP A 133 -6.07 6.44 18.94
N ARG A 134 -4.88 5.83 18.84
CA ARG A 134 -3.75 6.06 19.77
C ARG A 134 -3.14 7.47 19.71
N LEU A 135 -3.22 8.17 18.58
CA LEU A 135 -2.70 9.52 18.41
C LEU A 135 -3.70 10.60 18.83
N VAL A 136 -5.01 10.29 18.81
CA VAL A 136 -6.08 11.26 19.08
C VAL A 136 -6.77 11.04 20.44
N THR A 137 -6.97 9.81 20.91
CA THR A 137 -7.63 9.55 22.21
C THR A 137 -6.66 9.52 23.39
N ARG A 138 -5.35 9.59 23.14
CA ARG A 138 -4.35 9.75 24.19
C ARG A 138 -3.84 11.20 24.22
N PRO A 139 -4.18 12.00 25.25
CA PRO A 139 -3.35 13.16 25.56
C PRO A 139 -1.93 12.67 25.85
N ALA A 140 -0.94 13.55 25.71
CA ALA A 140 0.49 13.20 25.71
C ALA A 140 1.02 12.84 27.12
N ASP A 141 0.53 11.75 27.70
CA ASP A 141 1.09 11.19 28.93
C ASP A 141 2.48 10.61 28.64
N ALA A 142 3.46 11.26 29.28
CA ALA A 142 4.89 11.04 29.12
C ALA A 142 5.29 9.57 29.36
N SER A 143 5.25 8.78 28.29
CA SER A 143 5.80 7.43 28.27
C SER A 143 7.31 7.54 28.27
N LYS A 144 7.92 7.43 29.47
CA LYS A 144 9.38 7.44 29.66
C LYS A 144 10.04 6.50 28.63
N PRO A 145 11.16 6.91 28.00
CA PRO A 145 11.88 6.02 27.09
C PRO A 145 12.31 4.77 27.86
N SER A 146 11.92 3.60 27.37
CA SER A 146 12.43 2.32 27.88
C SER A 146 13.93 2.29 27.69
N GLU A 147 14.67 2.01 28.76
CA GLU A 147 16.13 1.87 28.70
C GLU A 147 16.51 0.79 27.66
N PRO A 148 17.54 1.03 26.84
CA PRO A 148 17.99 0.05 25.86
C PRO A 148 18.81 -1.06 26.57
N PRO A 149 18.57 -2.34 26.25
CA PRO A 149 19.45 -3.41 26.73
C PRO A 149 20.87 -3.24 26.16
N VAL A 150 21.87 -3.48 27.01
CA VAL A 150 23.29 -3.19 26.76
C VAL A 150 23.90 -4.19 25.75
N ALA A 151 24.43 -3.67 24.63
CA ALA A 151 25.28 -4.30 23.60
C ALA A 151 24.83 -5.68 23.04
N SER A 152 24.65 -5.85 21.72
CA SER A 152 25.79 -6.04 20.82
C SER A 152 25.37 -5.85 19.34
N GLU A 153 25.92 -4.82 18.69
CA GLU A 153 26.07 -4.61 17.22
C GLU A 153 24.89 -4.80 16.25
N TRP A 154 23.67 -5.04 16.73
CA TRP A 154 22.49 -5.16 15.87
C TRP A 154 21.81 -3.80 15.67
N TYR A 155 21.83 -3.31 14.43
CA TYR A 155 21.29 -2.01 14.04
C TYR A 155 20.09 -2.17 13.10
N SER A 156 19.13 -1.25 13.15
CA SER A 156 18.24 -1.07 11.99
C SER A 156 19.04 -0.54 10.80
N ALA A 157 18.52 -0.78 9.59
CA ALA A 157 19.16 -0.30 8.36
C ALA A 157 19.43 1.23 8.32
N ALA A 158 18.65 2.03 9.06
CA ALA A 158 18.87 3.48 9.17
C ALA A 158 20.00 3.83 10.15
N GLU A 159 20.02 3.19 11.32
CA GLU A 159 21.10 3.34 12.31
C GLU A 159 22.45 2.86 11.74
N LEU A 160 22.45 1.74 11.03
CA LEU A 160 23.63 1.22 10.34
C LEU A 160 24.11 2.17 9.24
N GLY A 161 23.20 2.73 8.44
CA GLY A 161 23.55 3.70 7.41
C GLY A 161 24.22 4.95 7.99
N ARG A 162 23.71 5.49 9.11
CA ARG A 162 24.36 6.60 9.82
C ARG A 162 25.72 6.21 10.38
N LYS A 163 25.85 5.04 11.01
CA LYS A 163 27.13 4.52 11.53
C LYS A 163 28.19 4.38 10.42
N LEU A 164 27.76 4.03 9.20
CA LEU A 164 28.61 3.89 8.01
C LEU A 164 28.77 5.19 7.19
N GLY A 165 28.35 6.35 7.73
CA GLY A 165 28.54 7.66 7.11
C GLY A 165 27.68 7.93 5.87
N VAL A 166 26.60 7.18 5.65
CA VAL A 166 25.67 7.45 4.53
C VAL A 166 24.89 8.74 4.82
N PRO A 167 24.91 9.75 3.94
CA PRO A 167 24.18 11.00 4.13
C PRO A 167 22.68 10.79 4.31
N GLU A 168 22.01 11.57 5.18
CA GLU A 168 20.59 11.40 5.54
C GLU A 168 19.68 11.32 4.28
N ARG A 169 19.94 12.18 3.27
CA ARG A 169 19.25 12.19 1.96
C ARG A 169 19.36 10.88 1.15
N ARG A 170 20.34 10.02 1.44
CA ARG A 170 20.57 8.71 0.79
C ARG A 170 20.21 7.51 1.67
N LEU A 171 19.89 7.70 2.96
CA LEU A 171 19.54 6.59 3.87
C LEU A 171 18.34 5.76 3.40
N ILE A 172 17.34 6.38 2.77
CA ILE A 172 16.17 5.65 2.22
C ILE A 172 16.61 4.69 1.11
N ALA A 173 17.51 5.13 0.21
CA ALA A 173 18.03 4.32 -0.88
C ALA A 173 18.93 3.19 -0.36
N PHE A 174 19.82 3.49 0.60
CA PHE A 174 20.65 2.49 1.29
C PHE A 174 19.79 1.44 2.02
N ARG A 175 18.74 1.86 2.74
CA ARG A 175 17.77 0.96 3.37
C ARG A 175 17.15 -0.02 2.38
N ILE A 176 16.68 0.48 1.23
CA ILE A 176 16.10 -0.35 0.17
C ILE A 176 17.15 -1.33 -0.40
N ALA A 177 18.41 -0.90 -0.53
CA ALA A 177 19.50 -1.76 -0.99
C ALA A 177 19.80 -2.91 -0.02
N LEU A 178 19.84 -2.67 1.29
CA LEU A 178 20.02 -3.71 2.31
C LEU A 178 18.90 -4.77 2.26
N TYR A 179 17.64 -4.35 2.20
CA TYR A 179 16.51 -5.28 2.07
C TYR A 179 16.58 -6.12 0.78
N ARG A 180 17.00 -5.53 -0.34
CA ARG A 180 17.21 -6.26 -1.60
C ARG A 180 18.37 -7.24 -1.51
N MET A 181 19.46 -6.90 -0.82
CA MET A 181 20.59 -7.82 -0.62
C MET A 181 20.18 -9.04 0.22
N ARG A 182 19.47 -8.84 1.34
CA ARG A 182 18.87 -9.95 2.11
C ARG A 182 17.99 -10.82 1.23
N ALA A 183 17.01 -10.23 0.54
CA ALA A 183 16.03 -10.97 -0.27
C ALA A 183 16.68 -11.77 -1.42
N ARG A 184 17.86 -11.36 -1.89
CA ARG A 184 18.65 -12.05 -2.92
C ARG A 184 19.75 -12.97 -2.36
N ARG A 185 19.77 -13.23 -1.04
CA ARG A 185 20.82 -14.01 -0.34
C ARG A 185 22.24 -13.50 -0.62
N GLN A 186 22.38 -12.17 -0.73
CA GLN A 186 23.66 -11.47 -0.91
C GLN A 186 24.26 -10.97 0.41
N LEU A 187 23.61 -11.26 1.54
CA LEU A 187 24.14 -11.09 2.89
C LEU A 187 24.30 -12.50 3.48
N PRO A 188 25.39 -12.78 4.22
CA PRO A 188 25.49 -14.00 5.00
C PRO A 188 24.47 -13.99 6.13
N ASP A 189 24.06 -15.17 6.61
CA ASP A 189 22.94 -15.33 7.55
C ASP A 189 23.24 -14.81 8.97
N ASP A 190 24.50 -14.53 9.29
CA ASP A 190 24.95 -13.90 10.54
C ASP A 190 24.91 -12.34 10.49
N ALA A 191 24.84 -11.76 9.28
CA ALA A 191 24.79 -10.30 9.09
C ALA A 191 23.38 -9.71 9.17
N TRP A 192 22.33 -10.54 9.26
CA TRP A 192 20.94 -10.10 9.41
C TRP A 192 20.17 -11.00 10.39
N GLN A 193 19.20 -10.45 11.11
CA GLN A 193 18.26 -11.24 11.92
C GLN A 193 16.83 -10.72 11.79
N GLU A 194 15.86 -11.63 11.92
CA GLU A 194 14.44 -11.30 11.96
C GLU A 194 13.95 -11.23 13.41
N VAL A 195 13.72 -10.02 13.92
CA VAL A 195 13.11 -9.80 15.23
C VAL A 195 11.59 -9.65 15.05
N ARG A 196 10.82 -10.55 15.66
CA ARG A 196 9.36 -10.39 15.71
C ARG A 196 8.99 -9.27 16.68
N ASP A 197 8.41 -8.19 16.17
CA ASP A 197 7.80 -7.16 17.00
C ASP A 197 6.53 -7.73 17.65
N ARG A 198 6.56 -7.95 18.98
CA ARG A 198 5.42 -8.46 19.76
C ARG A 198 4.16 -7.59 19.63
N ARG A 199 4.30 -6.29 19.31
CA ARG A 199 3.20 -5.32 19.23
C ARG A 199 2.54 -5.28 17.85
N THR A 200 3.30 -5.48 16.76
CA THR A 200 2.78 -5.39 15.39
C THR A 200 2.68 -6.73 14.67
N LYS A 201 3.27 -7.81 15.23
CA LYS A 201 3.48 -9.12 14.60
C LYS A 201 4.28 -9.09 13.28
N LYS A 202 4.74 -7.92 12.84
CA LYS A 202 5.52 -7.76 11.61
C LYS A 202 7.01 -8.06 11.88
N PRO A 203 7.72 -8.67 10.92
CA PRO A 203 9.16 -8.92 11.05
C PRO A 203 9.94 -7.61 10.95
N ARG A 204 10.67 -7.24 12.01
CA ARG A 204 11.65 -6.16 12.02
C ARG A 204 13.02 -6.76 11.78
N TYR A 205 13.69 -6.32 10.73
CA TYR A 205 15.04 -6.80 10.42
C TYR A 205 16.09 -5.90 11.06
N LEU A 206 17.05 -6.53 11.72
CA LEU A 206 18.27 -5.90 12.21
C LEU A 206 19.47 -6.45 11.43
N PHE A 207 20.53 -5.67 11.34
CA PHE A 207 21.73 -5.93 10.56
C PHE A 207 22.99 -5.67 11.40
N ARG A 208 24.04 -6.47 11.20
CA ARG A 208 25.40 -6.17 11.72
C ARG A 208 26.25 -5.57 10.59
N PRO A 209 27.30 -4.79 10.90
CA PRO A 209 28.32 -4.44 9.91
C PRO A 209 28.97 -5.71 9.34
N CYS A 210 29.22 -5.74 8.03
CA CYS A 210 30.00 -6.77 7.36
C CYS A 210 30.54 -6.23 6.02
N PRO A 211 31.57 -6.85 5.41
CA PRO A 211 32.23 -6.30 4.22
C PRO A 211 31.25 -5.98 3.06
N ALA A 212 30.30 -6.88 2.79
CA ALA A 212 29.29 -6.67 1.74
C ALA A 212 28.37 -5.46 2.00
N ILE A 213 28.12 -5.13 3.27
CA ILE A 213 27.34 -3.96 3.68
C ILE A 213 28.18 -2.69 3.62
N ASP A 214 29.46 -2.76 3.99
CA ASP A 214 30.38 -1.61 3.98
C ASP A 214 30.72 -1.17 2.55
N ASP A 215 30.95 -2.14 1.65
CA ASP A 215 31.03 -1.95 0.19
C ASP A 215 29.77 -1.29 -0.37
N ARG A 216 28.60 -1.73 0.10
CA ARG A 216 27.32 -1.15 -0.32
C ARG A 216 27.19 0.28 0.20
N ALA A 217 27.56 0.55 1.44
CA ALA A 217 27.54 1.89 2.02
C ALA A 217 28.50 2.84 1.30
N GLY A 218 29.66 2.35 0.84
CA GLY A 218 30.60 3.12 0.01
C GLY A 218 29.94 3.77 -1.21
N LYS A 219 29.07 3.02 -1.91
CA LYS A 219 28.32 3.52 -3.09
C LYS A 219 27.29 4.60 -2.76
N TYR A 220 26.93 4.78 -1.48
CA TYR A 220 26.01 5.83 -1.02
C TYR A 220 26.70 6.94 -0.20
N ARG A 221 28.00 6.82 0.09
CA ARG A 221 28.83 7.87 0.72
C ARG A 221 29.29 8.95 -0.27
N GLN A 222 29.45 8.56 -1.54
CA GLN A 222 29.56 9.45 -2.71
C GLN A 222 28.22 10.18 -2.95
#